data_AF-A0A496Z6P8-F1
#
_entry.id   AF-A0A496Z6P8-F1
#
_cell.length_a   1.000
_cell.length_b   1.000
_cell.length_c   1.000
_cell.angle_alpha   90.00
_cell.angle_beta   90.00
_cell.angle_gamma   90.00
#
_symmetry.space_group_name_H-M   'P 1'
#
loop_
_entity.id
_entity.type
_entity.pdbx_description
1 polymer ?
#
loop_
_entity_poly.entity_id
_entity_poly.type
_entity_poly.pdbx_seq_one_letter_code
_entity_poly.pdbx_strand_id
1 'polypeptide(L)'
;MKDRRLPSRVTFYILGIGSTLWFLIRVIPKPSRAGYPCMRVAAPFMSAFVMYLLSLGGIVLALRKAKRNMLRARYMAAASFVLVALIGVAFAFIQSSQDASALAKQSTGPDDGPNQPMGEAVGTHPGRVVWAWDPKATDENCHGYYFNPLYTDQEVVS
;
A
#
# COMPACT_ATOMS: atom_id res chain seq x y z
N MET A 1 4.26 -8.58 -30.28
CA MET A 1 5.00 -8.10 -29.09
C MET A 1 5.58 -9.32 -28.39
N LYS A 2 6.88 -9.35 -28.09
CA LYS A 2 7.55 -10.54 -27.52
C LYS A 2 7.42 -10.50 -26.00
N ASP A 3 6.64 -11.41 -25.44
CA ASP A 3 6.46 -11.53 -23.97
C ASP A 3 7.79 -11.88 -23.31
N ARG A 4 8.48 -10.86 -22.78
CA ARG A 4 9.63 -11.07 -21.92
C ARG A 4 9.13 -11.43 -20.53
N ARG A 5 8.93 -12.72 -20.29
CA ARG A 5 8.59 -13.23 -18.95
C ARG A 5 9.84 -13.18 -18.07
N LEU A 6 9.90 -12.21 -17.16
CA LEU A 6 10.91 -12.16 -16.12
C LEU A 6 10.65 -13.29 -15.11
N PRO A 7 11.68 -14.00 -14.63
CA PRO A 7 11.50 -15.02 -13.61
C PRO A 7 11.04 -14.37 -12.30
N SER A 8 10.07 -15.00 -11.61
CA SER A 8 9.42 -14.47 -10.41
C SER A 8 10.38 -14.06 -9.30
N ARG A 9 11.48 -14.81 -9.12
CA ARG A 9 12.54 -14.49 -8.15
C ARG A 9 13.19 -13.15 -8.43
N VAL A 10 13.51 -12.87 -9.69
CA VAL A 10 14.14 -11.61 -10.09
C VAL A 10 13.17 -10.45 -9.90
N THR A 11 11.90 -10.64 -10.28
CA THR A 11 10.85 -9.65 -10.04
C THR A 11 10.69 -9.33 -8.55
N PHE A 12 10.73 -10.33 -7.66
CA PHE A 12 10.67 -10.13 -6.21
C PHE A 12 11.81 -9.22 -5.71
N TYR A 13 13.06 -9.51 -6.09
CA TYR A 13 14.20 -8.68 -5.67
C TYR A 13 14.17 -7.27 -6.26
N ILE A 14 13.83 -7.12 -7.55
CA ILE A 14 13.73 -5.81 -8.19
C ILE A 14 12.64 -4.97 -7.53
N LEU A 15 11.47 -5.56 -7.29
CA LEU A 15 10.32 -4.87 -6.70
C LEU A 15 10.58 -4.53 -5.23
N GLY A 16 11.17 -5.45 -4.47
CA GLY A 16 11.55 -5.22 -3.07
C GLY A 16 12.59 -4.10 -2.92
N ILE A 17 13.69 -4.15 -3.69
CA ILE A 17 14.75 -3.13 -3.63
C ILE A 17 14.23 -1.79 -4.16
N GLY A 18 13.53 -1.79 -5.30
CA GLY A 18 12.99 -0.58 -5.91
C GLY A 18 11.98 0.13 -5.02
N SER A 19 11.04 -0.61 -4.42
CA SER A 19 10.07 -0.04 -3.46
C SER A 19 10.74 0.51 -2.20
N THR A 20 11.75 -0.20 -1.67
CA THR A 20 12.52 0.25 -0.50
C THR A 20 13.25 1.56 -0.79
N LEU A 21 14.00 1.63 -1.89
CA LEU A 21 14.75 2.84 -2.27
C LEU A 21 13.81 4.02 -2.53
N TRP A 22 12.74 3.81 -3.30
CA TRP A 22 11.76 4.84 -3.61
C TRP A 22 11.10 5.41 -2.34
N PHE A 23 10.71 4.54 -1.42
CA PHE A 23 10.13 4.94 -0.14
C PHE A 23 11.13 5.75 0.69
N LEU A 24 12.36 5.25 0.88
CA LEU A 24 13.39 5.94 1.67
C LEU A 24 13.72 7.33 1.11
N ILE A 25 14.00 7.42 -0.20
CA ILE A 25 14.39 8.69 -0.86
C ILE A 25 13.30 9.75 -0.71
N ARG A 26 12.02 9.36 -0.70
CA ARG A 26 10.91 10.31 -0.63
C ARG A 26 10.44 10.61 0.79
N VAL A 27 10.48 9.63 1.69
CA VAL A 27 9.91 9.73 3.04
C VAL A 27 10.92 10.27 4.05
N ILE A 28 12.22 9.96 3.93
CA ILE A 28 13.25 10.51 4.83
C ILE A 28 13.30 12.06 4.79
N PRO A 29 13.27 12.72 3.61
CA PRO A 29 13.29 14.19 3.57
C PRO A 29 12.02 14.84 4.13
N LYS A 30 10.87 14.17 4.03
CA LYS A 30 9.59 14.69 4.52
C LYS A 30 8.63 13.54 4.90
N PRO A 31 8.57 13.14 6.19
CA PRO A 31 7.86 11.93 6.61
C PRO A 31 6.34 12.00 6.37
N SER A 32 5.76 13.19 6.29
CA SER A 32 4.33 13.35 5.97
C SER A 32 3.93 12.80 4.61
N ARG A 33 4.89 12.54 3.71
CA ARG A 33 4.63 11.91 2.40
C ARG A 33 4.32 10.41 2.49
N ALA A 34 4.54 9.75 3.62
CA ALA A 34 4.22 8.33 3.80
C ALA A 34 2.72 8.04 3.60
N GLY A 35 1.84 9.01 3.86
CA GLY A 35 0.40 8.89 3.66
C GLY A 35 -0.08 9.03 2.22
N TYR A 36 0.78 9.42 1.27
CA TYR A 36 0.38 9.61 -0.13
C TYR A 36 -0.02 8.26 -0.77
N PRO A 37 -0.98 8.25 -1.72
CA PRO A 37 -1.47 7.02 -2.32
C PRO A 37 -0.36 6.19 -2.98
N CYS A 38 0.61 6.84 -3.62
CA CYS A 38 1.77 6.15 -4.20
C CYS A 38 2.68 5.49 -3.17
N MET A 39 2.76 6.03 -1.95
CA MET A 39 3.54 5.46 -0.84
C MET A 39 2.77 4.36 -0.12
N ARG A 40 1.43 4.47 -0.02
CA ARG A 40 0.58 3.40 0.49
C ARG A 40 0.71 2.10 -0.30
N VAL A 41 0.88 2.20 -1.63
CA VAL A 41 1.12 1.02 -2.48
C VAL A 41 2.54 0.47 -2.30
N ALA A 42 3.55 1.33 -2.16
CA ALA A 42 4.94 0.91 -2.02
C ALA A 42 5.27 0.31 -0.64
N ALA A 43 4.63 0.80 0.42
CA ALA A 43 4.88 0.40 1.81
C ALA A 43 4.81 -1.12 2.08
N PRO A 44 3.77 -1.88 1.66
CA PRO A 44 3.70 -3.32 1.92
C PRO A 44 4.80 -4.11 1.23
N PHE A 45 5.24 -3.69 0.03
CA PHE A 45 6.30 -4.39 -0.70
C PHE A 45 7.67 -4.18 -0.05
N MET A 46 7.96 -2.95 0.37
CA MET A 46 9.17 -2.64 1.12
C MET A 46 9.18 -3.40 2.46
N SER A 47 8.09 -3.34 3.23
CA SER A 47 8.04 -3.97 4.55
C SER A 47 8.19 -5.49 4.46
N ALA A 48 7.52 -6.13 3.49
CA ALA A 48 7.68 -7.56 3.23
C ALA A 48 9.13 -7.91 2.85
N PHE A 49 9.77 -7.10 2.00
CA PHE A 49 11.16 -7.34 1.60
C PHE A 49 12.15 -7.19 2.78
N VAL A 50 11.99 -6.16 3.61
CA VAL A 50 12.84 -5.95 4.79
C VAL A 50 12.64 -7.08 5.81
N MET A 51 11.38 -7.48 6.06
CA MET A 51 11.07 -8.61 6.95
C MET A 51 11.66 -9.92 6.42
N TYR A 52 11.65 -10.15 5.10
CA TYR A 52 12.28 -11.30 4.48
C TYR A 52 13.79 -11.35 4.77
N LEU A 53 14.51 -10.23 4.58
CA LEU A 53 15.95 -10.15 4.85
C LEU A 53 16.27 -10.36 6.34
N LEU A 54 15.50 -9.72 7.23
CA LEU A 54 15.67 -9.86 8.68
C LEU A 54 15.40 -11.29 9.14
N SER A 55 14.38 -11.95 8.58
CA SER A 55 14.05 -13.34 8.90
C SER A 55 15.19 -14.27 8.46
N LEU A 56 15.67 -14.15 7.22
CA LEU A 56 16.76 -14.98 6.70
C LEU A 56 18.05 -14.77 7.51
N GLY A 57 18.42 -13.51 7.77
CA GLY A 57 19.59 -13.16 8.58
C GLY A 57 19.47 -13.64 10.03
N GLY A 58 18.29 -13.46 10.63
CA GLY A 58 17.95 -13.90 11.98
C GLY A 58 18.10 -15.41 12.14
N ILE A 59 17.59 -16.21 11.20
CA ILE A 59 17.72 -17.67 11.19
C ILE A 59 19.20 -18.07 11.13
N VAL A 60 19.98 -17.48 10.23
CA VAL A 60 21.41 -17.82 10.09
C VAL A 60 22.18 -17.51 11.37
N LEU A 61 21.96 -16.33 11.98
CA LEU A 61 22.62 -15.94 13.21
C LEU A 61 22.18 -16.80 14.41
N ALA A 62 20.89 -17.10 14.52
CA ALA A 62 20.34 -17.97 15.54
C ALA A 62 20.92 -19.38 15.45
N LEU A 63 20.96 -19.98 14.25
CA LEU A 63 21.54 -21.31 14.02
C LEU A 63 23.04 -21.34 14.32
N ARG A 64 23.81 -20.32 13.90
CA ARG A 64 25.24 -20.19 14.23
C ARG A 64 25.44 -20.10 15.74
N LYS A 65 24.61 -19.34 16.44
CA LYS A 65 24.68 -19.18 17.90
C LYS A 65 24.29 -20.47 18.62
N ALA A 66 23.19 -21.11 18.21
CA ALA A 66 22.73 -22.38 18.76
C ALA A 66 23.79 -23.48 18.60
N LYS A 67 24.36 -23.65 17.39
CA LYS A 67 25.45 -24.59 17.13
C LYS A 67 26.66 -24.34 18.03
N ARG A 68 27.13 -23.08 18.11
CA ARG A 68 28.26 -22.71 18.99
C ARG A 68 27.97 -22.98 20.46
N ASN A 69 26.74 -22.79 20.90
CA ASN A 69 26.35 -22.94 22.28
C ASN A 69 26.16 -24.42 22.68
N MET A 70 25.69 -25.24 21.74
CA MET A 70 25.64 -26.71 21.85
C MET A 70 27.05 -27.32 21.92
N LEU A 71 27.98 -26.85 21.09
CA LEU A 71 29.39 -27.26 21.14
C LEU A 71 30.10 -26.84 22.45
N ARG A 72 29.59 -25.83 23.16
CA ARG A 72 30.11 -25.39 24.46
C ARG A 72 29.38 -26.03 25.65
N ALA A 73 28.62 -27.11 25.42
CA ALA A 73 27.79 -27.80 26.42
C ALA A 73 26.80 -26.91 27.19
N ARG A 74 26.47 -25.72 26.66
CA ARG A 74 25.50 -24.79 27.26
C ARG A 74 24.08 -25.13 26.81
N TYR A 75 23.65 -26.37 27.04
CA TYR A 75 22.39 -26.91 26.52
C TYR A 75 21.15 -26.06 26.87
N MET A 76 21.11 -25.48 28.07
CA MET A 76 20.08 -24.53 28.51
C MET A 76 19.87 -23.36 27.54
N ALA A 77 20.97 -22.73 27.12
CA ALA A 77 20.91 -21.59 26.22
C ALA A 77 20.71 -22.01 24.75
N ALA A 78 20.94 -23.28 24.39
CA ALA A 78 20.56 -23.79 23.07
C ALA A 78 19.06 -24.12 23.03
N ALA A 79 18.52 -24.71 24.10
CA ALA A 79 17.11 -25.01 24.27
C ALA A 79 16.24 -23.75 24.22
N SER A 80 16.68 -22.63 24.80
CA SER A 80 15.94 -21.36 24.73
C SER A 80 15.79 -20.84 23.29
N PHE A 81 16.83 -20.94 22.45
CA PHE A 81 16.73 -20.55 21.03
C PHE A 81 15.74 -21.42 20.27
N VAL A 82 15.70 -22.73 20.55
CA VAL A 82 14.75 -23.66 19.93
C VAL A 82 13.33 -23.34 20.38
N LEU A 83 13.12 -23.08 21.67
CA LEU A 83 11.81 -22.71 22.23
C LEU A 83 11.27 -21.43 21.58
N VAL A 84 12.09 -20.39 21.47
CA VAL A 84 11.72 -19.13 20.80
C VAL A 84 11.36 -19.37 19.33
N ALA A 85 12.11 -20.23 18.62
CA ALA A 85 11.79 -20.58 17.24
C ALA A 85 10.44 -21.30 17.12
N LEU A 86 10.14 -22.24 18.01
CA LEU A 86 8.85 -22.96 18.03
C LEU A 86 7.67 -22.03 18.30
N ILE A 87 7.82 -21.11 19.26
CA ILE A 87 6.81 -20.08 19.56
C ILE A 87 6.59 -19.20 18.32
N GLY A 88 7.67 -18.74 17.67
CA GLY A 88 7.57 -17.93 16.47
C GLY A 88 6.84 -18.63 15.31
N VAL A 89 7.10 -19.92 15.11
CA VAL A 89 6.40 -20.73 14.10
C VAL A 89 4.91 -20.87 14.43
N ALA A 90 4.57 -21.16 15.69
CA ALA A 90 3.17 -21.25 16.13
C ALA A 90 2.41 -19.93 15.90
N PHE A 91 3.02 -18.79 16.25
CA PHE A 91 2.44 -17.47 16.00
C PHE A 91 2.24 -17.18 14.50
N ALA A 92 3.16 -17.59 13.63
CA ALA A 92 3.04 -17.39 12.19
C ALA A 92 1.85 -18.17 11.60
N PHE A 93 1.62 -19.41 12.06
CA PHE A 93 0.47 -20.21 11.63
C PHE A 93 -0.87 -19.62 12.09
N ILE A 94 -0.93 -19.03 13.29
CA ILE A 94 -2.16 -18.40 13.81
C ILE A 94 -2.54 -17.14 13.03
N GLN A 95 -1.56 -16.33 12.60
CA GLN A 95 -1.82 -15.06 11.88
C GLN A 95 -2.05 -15.22 10.37
N SER A 96 -1.82 -16.40 9.81
CA SER A 96 -1.90 -16.67 8.37
C SER A 96 -3.32 -16.55 7.77
N SER A 97 -4.37 -16.38 8.58
CA SER A 97 -5.78 -16.38 8.14
C SER A 97 -6.36 -14.99 7.83
N GLN A 98 -5.53 -13.96 7.64
CA GLN A 98 -6.03 -12.64 7.25
C GLN A 98 -6.35 -12.64 5.75
N ASP A 99 -7.64 -12.79 5.41
CA ASP A 99 -8.13 -12.49 4.07
C ASP A 99 -7.78 -11.03 3.74
N ALA A 100 -7.04 -10.83 2.66
CA ALA A 100 -6.72 -9.51 2.13
C ALA A 100 -8.02 -8.86 1.63
N SER A 101 -8.74 -8.22 2.54
CA SER A 101 -9.93 -7.45 2.25
C SER A 101 -9.49 -6.19 1.51
N ALA A 102 -9.80 -6.14 0.20
CA ALA A 102 -9.78 -4.89 -0.51
C ALA A 102 -10.72 -3.94 0.24
N LEU A 103 -10.17 -2.85 0.77
CA LEU A 103 -10.97 -1.81 1.41
C LEU A 103 -12.08 -1.44 0.43
N ALA A 104 -13.34 -1.68 0.82
CA ALA A 104 -14.49 -1.37 -0.03
C ALA A 104 -14.29 0.06 -0.56
N LYS A 105 -14.38 0.20 -1.89
CA LYS A 105 -14.18 1.46 -2.59
C LYS A 105 -15.23 2.43 -2.06
N GLN A 106 -14.90 3.18 -1.01
CA GLN A 106 -15.76 4.21 -0.49
C GLN A 106 -15.86 5.24 -1.60
N SER A 107 -17.02 5.34 -2.26
CA SER A 107 -17.23 6.32 -3.31
C SER A 107 -17.00 7.69 -2.69
N THR A 108 -15.90 8.33 -3.06
CA THR A 108 -15.52 9.64 -2.56
C THR A 108 -15.48 10.55 -3.78
N GLY A 109 -16.65 11.05 -4.15
CA GLY A 109 -16.88 11.88 -5.33
C GLY A 109 -18.29 11.68 -5.88
N PRO A 110 -18.76 12.62 -6.72
CA PRO A 110 -20.00 12.46 -7.45
C PRO A 110 -19.91 11.31 -8.47
N ASP A 111 -21.06 10.79 -8.91
CA ASP A 111 -21.19 9.51 -9.65
C ASP A 111 -20.74 9.60 -11.13
N ASP A 112 -20.01 10.66 -11.49
CA ASP A 112 -19.53 11.06 -12.82
C ASP A 112 -18.71 9.98 -13.55
N GLY A 113 -18.26 8.95 -12.83
CA GLY A 113 -17.37 7.93 -13.35
C GLY A 113 -16.01 8.51 -13.79
N PRO A 114 -15.16 7.71 -14.45
CA PRO A 114 -13.82 8.16 -14.84
C PRO A 114 -13.86 9.12 -16.04
N ASN A 115 -13.45 10.38 -15.83
CA ASN A 115 -13.12 11.38 -16.87
C ASN A 115 -14.07 11.38 -18.09
N GLN A 116 -15.38 11.35 -17.86
CA GLN A 116 -16.34 11.57 -18.93
C GLN A 116 -16.34 13.06 -19.29
N PRO A 117 -16.46 13.41 -20.58
CA PRO A 117 -16.62 14.81 -20.96
C PRO A 117 -17.93 15.34 -20.34
N MET A 118 -17.83 16.44 -19.59
CA MET A 118 -18.97 17.11 -18.95
C MET A 118 -19.38 18.32 -19.78
N GLY A 119 -20.69 18.45 -20.05
CA GLY A 119 -21.26 19.51 -20.87
C GLY A 119 -21.01 19.42 -22.39
N GLU A 120 -21.71 20.26 -23.15
CA GLU A 120 -21.51 20.44 -24.58
C GLU A 120 -20.35 21.42 -24.84
N ALA A 121 -19.46 21.10 -25.78
CA ALA A 121 -18.31 21.95 -26.08
C ALA A 121 -18.75 23.25 -26.79
N VAL A 122 -18.71 24.38 -26.08
CA VAL A 122 -19.05 25.71 -26.62
C VAL A 122 -17.79 26.57 -26.80
N GLY A 123 -17.61 27.16 -27.98
CA GLY A 123 -16.56 28.16 -28.27
C GLY A 123 -15.68 27.85 -29.47
N THR A 124 -14.76 28.77 -29.79
CA THR A 124 -13.85 28.68 -30.96
C THR A 124 -12.67 27.72 -30.77
N HIS A 125 -12.39 27.31 -29.52
CA HIS A 125 -11.27 26.43 -29.16
C HIS A 125 -11.80 25.21 -28.37
N PRO A 126 -11.99 24.05 -29.01
CA PRO A 126 -12.46 22.84 -28.32
C PRO A 126 -11.47 22.41 -27.23
N GLY A 127 -11.99 21.98 -26.07
CA GLY A 127 -11.20 21.50 -24.94
C GLY A 127 -10.86 22.53 -23.85
N ARG A 128 -11.34 23.78 -23.96
CA ARG A 128 -11.25 24.76 -22.87
C ARG A 128 -12.41 24.58 -21.90
N VAL A 129 -12.11 24.28 -20.65
CA VAL A 129 -13.10 24.21 -19.57
C VAL A 129 -13.29 25.61 -18.98
N VAL A 130 -14.54 26.07 -18.89
CA VAL A 130 -14.92 27.29 -18.18
C VAL A 130 -15.70 26.88 -16.94
N TRP A 131 -15.39 27.49 -15.81
CA TRP A 131 -16.11 27.27 -14.57
C TRP A 131 -17.24 28.29 -14.50
N ALA A 132 -18.49 27.81 -14.48
CA ALA A 132 -19.67 28.62 -14.23
C ALA A 132 -20.19 28.29 -12.81
N TRP A 133 -20.53 29.32 -12.06
CA TRP A 133 -21.16 29.13 -10.75
C TRP A 133 -22.67 29.00 -10.95
N ASP A 134 -23.26 27.93 -10.42
CA ASP A 134 -24.71 27.71 -10.38
C ASP A 134 -25.15 27.44 -8.93
N PRO A 135 -26.05 28.25 -8.34
CA PRO A 135 -26.53 28.04 -6.98
C PRO A 135 -27.33 26.74 -6.81
N LYS A 136 -27.83 26.13 -7.90
CA LYS A 136 -28.57 24.86 -7.87
C LYS A 136 -27.66 23.64 -7.88
N ALA A 137 -26.36 23.79 -8.17
CA ALA A 137 -25.44 22.67 -8.28
C ALA A 137 -25.22 21.93 -6.95
N THR A 138 -25.40 22.63 -5.81
CA THR A 138 -25.14 22.07 -4.47
C THR A 138 -26.10 22.66 -3.44
N ASP A 139 -26.53 21.84 -2.48
CA ASP A 139 -27.34 22.30 -1.33
C ASP A 139 -26.51 23.20 -0.41
N GLU A 140 -26.94 24.46 -0.27
CA GLU A 140 -26.31 25.46 0.60
C GLU A 140 -26.36 25.08 2.09
N ASN A 141 -27.33 24.25 2.49
CA ASN A 141 -27.53 23.80 3.87
C ASN A 141 -26.91 22.43 4.14
N CYS A 142 -26.00 21.95 3.28
CA CYS A 142 -25.43 20.61 3.43
C CYS A 142 -24.64 20.44 4.74
N HIS A 143 -24.90 19.32 5.43
CA HIS A 143 -24.15 18.93 6.62
C HIS A 143 -23.13 17.85 6.26
N GLY A 144 -22.00 18.26 5.68
CA GLY A 144 -20.93 17.34 5.27
C GLY A 144 -20.04 17.91 4.17
N TYR A 145 -19.60 17.04 3.26
CA TYR A 145 -18.85 17.44 2.08
C TYR A 145 -19.81 17.82 0.95
N TYR A 146 -19.66 19.02 0.39
CA TYR A 146 -20.51 19.54 -0.69
C TYR A 146 -20.54 18.62 -1.92
N PHE A 147 -19.43 17.94 -2.23
CA PHE A 147 -19.29 17.03 -3.37
C PHE A 147 -19.88 15.61 -3.13
N ASN A 148 -20.59 15.41 -2.03
CA ASN A 148 -21.28 14.15 -1.77
C ASN A 148 -22.51 14.05 -2.68
N PRO A 149 -22.78 12.90 -3.32
CA PRO A 149 -23.97 12.71 -4.17
C PRO A 149 -25.32 12.97 -3.46
N LEU A 150 -25.35 12.99 -2.12
CA LEU A 150 -26.54 13.41 -1.36
C LEU A 150 -26.85 14.91 -1.43
N TYR A 151 -25.86 15.74 -1.75
CA TYR A 151 -25.94 17.21 -1.70
C TYR A 151 -25.59 17.89 -3.04
N THR A 152 -25.15 17.12 -4.03
CA THR A 152 -24.84 17.60 -5.39
C THR A 152 -25.94 17.18 -6.35
N ASP A 153 -26.45 18.11 -7.16
CA ASP A 153 -27.43 17.80 -8.22
C ASP A 153 -26.69 17.43 -9.52
N GLN A 154 -26.74 16.15 -9.87
CA GLN A 154 -26.04 15.64 -11.05
C GLN A 154 -26.62 16.17 -12.37
N GLU A 155 -27.92 16.50 -12.43
CA GLU A 155 -28.54 17.04 -13.65
C GLU A 155 -28.08 18.46 -13.95
N VAL A 156 -27.68 19.21 -12.91
CA VAL A 156 -27.15 20.58 -13.05
C VAL A 156 -25.67 20.58 -13.41
N VAL A 157 -24.91 19.59 -12.94
CA VAL A 157 -23.44 19.54 -13.09
C VAL A 157 -22.99 18.79 -14.37
N SER A 158 -23.88 18.01 -15.01
CA SER A 158 -23.58 17.17 -16.19
C SER A 158 -23.68 17.88 -17.55
#